data_AF-A0A250WYC8-F1
#
_entry.id   AF-A0A250WYC8-F1
#
_cell.length_a   1.000
_cell.length_b   1.000
_cell.length_c   1.000
_cell.angle_alpha   90.00
_cell.angle_beta   90.00
_cell.angle_gamma   90.00
#
_symmetry.space_group_name_H-M   'P 1'
#
loop_
_entity.id
_entity.type
_entity.pdbx_description
1 polymer ?
#
loop_
_entity_poly.entity_id
_entity_poly.type
_entity_poly.pdbx_seq_one_letter_code
_entity_poly.pdbx_strand_id
1 'polypeptide(L)'
;MFRTLNQDLEVPNANEDYEAAKIRDELMPFRGWCIRHLPWIKHQMKAMFEHPTMGAPGCVNFIDARTKWFDCAVNNATCARGITQVVIVAAGYDTRAYRLAQPGVTFFEVDLPSASEKKKKLVNKLKLVTSAGRSPVYIAADLSKVDLTTALRNTSFDPSKPALFTIEGH
;
A
#
# COMPACT_ATOMS: atom_id res chain seq x y z
N MET A 1 -2.78 -1.29 -7.57
CA MET A 1 -3.55 -0.89 -8.76
C MET A 1 -4.73 -1.81 -9.07
N PHE A 2 -4.54 -3.13 -9.12
CA PHE A 2 -5.67 -4.08 -9.24
C PHE A 2 -6.46 -4.21 -7.93
N ARG A 3 -5.82 -3.91 -6.79
CA ARG A 3 -6.43 -3.97 -5.46
C ARG A 3 -7.66 -3.08 -5.26
N THR A 4 -7.92 -2.10 -6.13
CA THR A 4 -9.11 -1.24 -6.00
C THR A 4 -10.33 -1.82 -6.71
N LEU A 5 -10.17 -2.86 -7.57
CA LEU A 5 -11.22 -3.21 -8.53
C LEU A 5 -12.51 -3.71 -7.87
N ASN A 6 -12.41 -4.53 -6.81
CA ASN A 6 -13.58 -4.96 -6.04
C ASN A 6 -14.25 -3.77 -5.32
N GLN A 7 -13.47 -2.80 -4.86
CA GLN A 7 -13.99 -1.56 -4.26
C GLN A 7 -14.69 -0.69 -5.31
N ASP A 8 -14.10 -0.52 -6.50
CA ASP A 8 -14.70 0.25 -7.60
C ASP A 8 -16.01 -0.38 -8.09
N LEU A 9 -16.16 -1.70 -7.96
CA LEU A 9 -17.35 -2.48 -8.32
C LEU A 9 -18.37 -2.59 -7.17
N GLU A 10 -18.09 -1.99 -6.01
CA GLU A 10 -18.95 -2.06 -4.83
C GLU A 10 -19.26 -3.51 -4.40
N VAL A 11 -18.30 -4.41 -4.62
CA VAL A 11 -18.41 -5.82 -4.20
C VAL A 11 -18.42 -5.86 -2.66
N PRO A 12 -19.36 -6.60 -2.05
CA PRO A 12 -19.35 -6.81 -0.60
C PRO A 12 -18.01 -7.34 -0.13
N ASN A 13 -17.54 -6.86 1.02
CA ASN A 13 -16.24 -7.24 1.58
C ASN A 13 -15.04 -6.90 0.68
N ALA A 14 -15.08 -5.84 -0.13
CA ALA A 14 -13.86 -5.25 -0.69
C ALA A 14 -12.95 -4.66 0.42
N ASN A 15 -11.67 -4.49 0.14
CA ASN A 15 -10.72 -3.80 1.01
C ASN A 15 -10.99 -2.29 1.06
N GLU A 16 -10.56 -1.65 2.15
CA GLU A 16 -10.87 -0.25 2.46
C GLU A 16 -9.76 0.72 2.04
N ASP A 17 -8.97 0.37 1.03
CA ASP A 17 -7.84 1.18 0.58
C ASP A 17 -8.24 2.23 -0.46
N TYR A 18 -8.98 3.25 -0.01
CA TYR A 18 -9.41 4.37 -0.86
C TYR A 18 -8.23 5.23 -1.37
N GLU A 19 -7.11 5.25 -0.66
CA GLU A 19 -5.92 6.01 -1.08
C GLU A 19 -5.25 5.39 -2.32
N ALA A 20 -5.35 4.07 -2.48
CA ALA A 20 -4.85 3.39 -3.66
C ALA A 20 -5.59 3.78 -4.94
N ALA A 21 -6.88 4.12 -4.85
CA ALA A 21 -7.65 4.59 -6.00
C ALA A 21 -7.16 5.97 -6.48
N LYS A 22 -6.86 6.88 -5.54
CA LYS A 22 -6.29 8.20 -5.87
C LYS A 22 -4.92 8.07 -6.53
N ILE A 23 -4.05 7.22 -5.97
CA ILE A 23 -2.73 6.91 -6.55
C ILE A 23 -2.87 6.31 -7.96
N ARG A 24 -3.77 5.34 -8.16
CA ARG A 24 -4.04 4.75 -9.47
C ARG A 24 -4.45 5.82 -10.49
N ASP A 25 -5.40 6.67 -10.13
CA ASP A 25 -5.99 7.65 -11.05
C ASP A 25 -4.97 8.70 -11.50
N GLU A 26 -4.05 9.06 -10.62
CA GLU A 26 -2.96 9.99 -10.95
C GLU A 26 -1.86 9.32 -11.79
N LEU A 27 -1.55 8.03 -11.53
CA LEU A 27 -0.59 7.28 -12.34
C LEU A 27 -1.15 6.86 -13.71
N MET A 28 -2.47 6.66 -13.81
CA MET A 28 -3.16 6.19 -15.00
C MET A 28 -4.42 7.04 -15.27
N PRO A 29 -4.27 8.30 -15.69
CA PRO A 29 -5.38 9.25 -15.82
C PRO A 29 -6.45 8.78 -16.80
N PHE A 30 -6.06 8.19 -17.93
CA PHE A 30 -7.01 7.64 -18.90
C PHE A 30 -7.81 6.46 -18.33
N ARG A 31 -7.14 5.54 -17.63
CA ARG A 31 -7.81 4.41 -16.96
C ARG A 31 -8.76 4.89 -15.87
N GLY A 32 -8.34 5.83 -15.04
CA GLY A 32 -9.18 6.44 -14.02
C GLY A 32 -10.40 7.15 -14.61
N TRP A 33 -10.22 7.86 -15.72
CA TRP A 33 -11.31 8.47 -16.48
C TRP A 33 -12.30 7.41 -16.98
N CYS A 34 -11.82 6.33 -17.62
CA CYS A 34 -12.65 5.23 -18.09
C CYS A 34 -13.47 4.60 -16.95
N ILE A 35 -12.83 4.29 -15.82
CA ILE A 35 -13.49 3.69 -14.65
C ILE A 35 -14.62 4.58 -14.12
N ARG A 36 -14.45 5.90 -14.14
CA ARG A 36 -15.47 6.86 -13.66
C ARG A 36 -16.63 7.09 -14.62
N HIS A 37 -16.38 7.06 -15.94
CA HIS A 37 -17.37 7.48 -16.93
C HIS A 37 -17.98 6.33 -17.74
N LEU A 38 -17.40 5.12 -17.69
CA LEU A 38 -17.86 3.95 -18.45
C LEU A 38 -18.18 2.79 -17.49
N PRO A 39 -19.43 2.67 -16.99
CA PRO A 39 -19.79 1.69 -15.95
C PRO A 39 -19.47 0.22 -16.32
N TRP A 40 -19.55 -0.11 -17.61
CA TRP A 40 -19.29 -1.45 -18.13
C TRP A 40 -17.81 -1.83 -18.12
N ILE A 41 -16.88 -0.86 -18.09
CA ILE A 41 -15.45 -1.15 -18.22
C ILE A 41 -14.91 -1.88 -16.99
N LYS A 42 -15.44 -1.59 -15.80
CA LYS A 42 -15.05 -2.26 -14.54
C LYS A 42 -15.35 -3.77 -14.61
N HIS A 43 -16.53 -4.11 -15.12
CA HIS A 43 -16.98 -5.48 -15.30
C HIS A 43 -16.15 -6.22 -16.35
N GLN A 44 -15.88 -5.58 -17.49
CA GLN A 44 -15.01 -6.16 -18.52
C GLN A 44 -13.58 -6.36 -18.02
N MET A 45 -13.03 -5.41 -17.28
CA MET A 45 -11.70 -5.55 -16.68
C MET A 45 -11.64 -6.73 -15.71
N LYS A 46 -12.64 -6.88 -14.83
CA LYS A 46 -12.70 -8.03 -13.92
C LYS A 46 -12.81 -9.34 -14.69
N ALA A 47 -13.70 -9.42 -15.68
CA ALA A 47 -13.86 -10.60 -16.53
C ALA A 47 -12.58 -10.97 -17.28
N MET A 48 -11.84 -9.98 -17.76
CA MET A 48 -10.55 -10.18 -18.43
C MET A 48 -9.48 -10.71 -17.45
N PHE A 49 -9.37 -10.13 -16.25
CA PHE A 49 -8.40 -10.60 -15.25
C PHE A 49 -8.73 -11.98 -14.70
N GLU A 50 -10.00 -12.33 -14.60
CA GLU A 50 -10.45 -13.62 -14.10
C GLU A 50 -10.69 -14.65 -15.22
N HIS A 51 -10.33 -14.31 -16.46
CA HIS A 51 -10.54 -15.21 -17.60
C HIS A 51 -9.75 -16.53 -17.40
N PRO A 52 -10.38 -17.70 -17.54
CA PRO A 52 -9.72 -18.99 -17.26
C PRO A 52 -8.46 -19.28 -18.08
N THR A 53 -8.40 -18.76 -19.30
CA THR A 53 -7.29 -19.05 -20.24
C THR A 53 -6.35 -17.88 -20.49
N MET A 54 -6.78 -16.65 -20.23
CA MET A 54 -6.03 -15.43 -20.57
C MET A 54 -5.71 -14.57 -19.34
N GLY A 55 -6.32 -14.89 -18.21
CA GLY A 55 -6.14 -14.21 -16.94
C GLY A 55 -5.71 -15.17 -15.84
N ALA A 56 -5.88 -14.74 -14.60
CA ALA A 56 -5.64 -15.52 -13.40
C ALA A 56 -6.95 -15.58 -12.60
N PRO A 57 -7.75 -16.65 -12.73
CA PRO A 57 -8.99 -16.82 -11.98
C PRO A 57 -8.79 -16.58 -10.48
N GLY A 58 -9.66 -15.75 -9.90
CA GLY A 58 -9.60 -15.40 -8.47
C GLY A 58 -8.53 -14.37 -8.07
N CYS A 59 -7.71 -13.85 -9.01
CA CYS A 59 -6.64 -12.92 -8.67
C CYS A 59 -7.15 -11.62 -8.01
N VAL A 60 -8.31 -11.11 -8.42
CA VAL A 60 -8.89 -9.89 -7.86
C VAL A 60 -9.25 -10.10 -6.38
N ASN A 61 -9.93 -11.21 -6.07
CA ASN A 61 -10.28 -11.59 -4.70
C ASN A 61 -9.05 -11.94 -3.86
N PHE A 62 -8.03 -12.58 -4.45
CA PHE A 62 -6.78 -12.86 -3.78
C PHE A 62 -6.07 -11.57 -3.35
N ILE A 63 -5.95 -10.59 -4.25
CA ILE A 63 -5.32 -9.29 -3.94
C ILE A 63 -6.10 -8.54 -2.86
N ASP A 64 -7.43 -8.61 -2.91
CA ASP A 64 -8.31 -8.01 -1.91
C ASP A 64 -8.11 -8.64 -0.52
N ALA A 65 -8.19 -9.98 -0.44
CA ALA A 65 -7.98 -10.74 0.78
C ALA A 65 -6.57 -10.55 1.35
N ARG A 66 -5.55 -10.53 0.48
CA ARG A 66 -4.16 -10.26 0.87
C ARG A 66 -4.03 -8.88 1.51
N THR A 67 -4.63 -7.85 0.90
CA THR A 67 -4.63 -6.49 1.44
C THR A 67 -5.24 -6.47 2.84
N LYS A 68 -6.44 -7.07 3.01
CA LYS A 68 -7.13 -7.17 4.30
C LYS A 68 -6.34 -7.91 5.36
N TRP A 69 -5.67 -9.00 4.99
CA TRP A 69 -4.89 -9.80 5.93
C TRP A 69 -3.73 -8.99 6.51
N PHE A 70 -2.97 -8.29 5.65
CA PHE A 70 -1.89 -7.42 6.11
C PHE A 70 -2.40 -6.24 6.94
N ASP A 71 -3.56 -5.67 6.59
CA ASP A 71 -4.15 -4.58 7.37
C ASP A 71 -4.57 -5.03 8.76
N CYS A 72 -5.18 -6.21 8.85
CA CYS A 72 -5.50 -6.85 10.12
C CYS A 72 -4.23 -7.12 10.94
N ALA A 73 -3.15 -7.61 10.31
CA ALA A 73 -1.88 -7.85 10.98
C ALA A 73 -1.26 -6.55 11.51
N VAL A 74 -1.28 -5.47 10.74
CA VAL A 74 -0.80 -4.14 11.16
C VAL A 74 -1.64 -3.62 12.32
N ASN A 75 -2.97 -3.62 12.22
CA ASN A 75 -3.85 -3.15 13.29
C ASN A 75 -3.73 -3.99 14.57
N ASN A 76 -3.60 -5.31 14.46
CA ASN A 76 -3.39 -6.18 15.62
C ASN A 76 -2.04 -5.86 16.30
N ALA A 77 -0.98 -5.71 15.51
CA ALA A 77 0.34 -5.33 16.02
C ALA A 77 0.31 -3.97 16.74
N THR A 78 -0.30 -2.95 16.15
CA THR A 78 -0.27 -1.58 16.68
C THR A 78 -1.28 -1.37 17.81
N CYS A 79 -2.54 -1.78 17.62
CA CYS A 79 -3.61 -1.53 18.60
C CYS A 79 -3.62 -2.54 19.75
N ALA A 80 -3.50 -3.84 19.45
CA ALA A 80 -3.69 -4.87 20.47
C ALA A 80 -2.37 -5.24 21.18
N ARG A 81 -1.23 -5.15 20.47
CA ARG A 81 0.09 -5.51 21.02
C ARG A 81 0.97 -4.31 21.35
N GLY A 82 0.53 -3.08 21.05
CA GLY A 82 1.25 -1.85 21.38
C GLY A 82 2.57 -1.67 20.62
N ILE A 83 2.74 -2.30 19.45
CA ILE A 83 3.92 -2.10 18.61
C ILE A 83 3.92 -0.68 18.05
N THR A 84 5.01 0.05 18.24
CA THR A 84 5.16 1.45 17.84
C THR A 84 5.98 1.64 16.56
N GLN A 85 6.50 0.56 15.98
CA GLN A 85 7.35 0.59 14.79
C GLN A 85 6.84 -0.40 13.73
N VAL A 86 6.49 0.11 12.55
CA VAL A 86 6.06 -0.71 11.41
C VAL A 86 7.00 -0.45 10.25
N VAL A 87 7.68 -1.48 9.76
CA VAL A 87 8.61 -1.40 8.62
C VAL A 87 7.99 -2.11 7.42
N ILE A 88 7.69 -1.33 6.38
CA ILE A 88 7.19 -1.82 5.10
C ILE A 88 8.36 -1.89 4.13
N VAL A 89 8.75 -3.12 3.76
CA VAL A 89 9.85 -3.38 2.85
C VAL A 89 9.31 -3.50 1.43
N ALA A 90 10.03 -2.93 0.45
CA ALA A 90 9.58 -2.79 -0.94
C ALA A 90 8.22 -2.10 -1.02
N ALA A 91 8.10 -0.96 -0.33
CA ALA A 91 6.81 -0.32 -0.06
C ALA A 91 6.05 0.11 -1.32
N GLY A 92 6.71 0.35 -2.44
CA GLY A 92 6.08 0.70 -3.72
C GLY A 92 5.00 1.76 -3.58
N TYR A 93 3.77 1.41 -3.96
CA TYR A 93 2.59 2.25 -3.79
C TYR A 93 1.66 1.77 -2.66
N ASP A 94 2.22 1.12 -1.63
CA ASP A 94 1.53 0.84 -0.38
C ASP A 94 1.03 2.15 0.25
N THR A 95 -0.19 2.14 0.76
CA THR A 95 -0.86 3.29 1.36
C THR A 95 -1.15 3.09 2.85
N ARG A 96 -0.72 1.96 3.44
CA ARG A 96 -0.96 1.63 4.85
C ARG A 96 -0.49 2.72 5.79
N ALA A 97 0.66 3.33 5.54
CA ALA A 97 1.16 4.44 6.35
C ALA A 97 0.24 5.67 6.36
N TYR A 98 -0.63 5.85 5.37
CA TYR A 98 -1.56 6.98 5.31
C TYR A 98 -2.91 6.65 5.94
N ARG A 99 -3.37 5.42 5.81
CA ARG A 99 -4.71 5.00 6.30
C ARG A 99 -4.70 4.29 7.65
N LEU A 100 -3.62 3.59 8.00
CA LEU A 100 -3.47 2.81 9.25
C LEU A 100 -2.57 3.48 10.30
N ALA A 101 -1.97 4.63 10.01
CA ALA A 101 -1.17 5.35 10.99
C ALA A 101 -1.99 5.80 12.19
N GLN A 102 -1.43 5.62 13.37
CA GLN A 102 -2.02 6.00 14.65
C GLN A 102 -1.02 6.82 15.48
N PRO A 103 -1.48 7.70 16.39
CA PRO A 103 -0.61 8.41 17.30
C PRO A 103 0.35 7.45 18.03
N GLY A 104 1.64 7.79 18.05
CA GLY A 104 2.67 6.96 18.70
C GLY A 104 3.23 5.82 17.86
N VAL A 105 2.67 5.53 16.68
CA VAL A 105 3.21 4.54 15.74
C VAL A 105 3.97 5.24 14.61
N THR A 106 5.21 4.81 14.36
CA THR A 106 6.03 5.28 13.25
C THR A 106 6.09 4.22 12.15
N PHE A 107 5.72 4.62 10.94
CA PHE A 107 5.86 3.80 9.74
C PHE A 107 7.18 4.15 9.05
N PHE A 108 7.95 3.12 8.72
CA PHE A 108 9.18 3.19 7.94
C PHE A 108 8.93 2.49 6.61
N GLU A 109 9.09 3.21 5.50
CA GLU A 109 8.92 2.67 4.16
C GLU A 109 10.28 2.54 3.49
N VAL A 110 10.70 1.30 3.25
CA VAL A 110 11.99 1.00 2.61
C VAL A 110 11.74 0.64 1.16
N ASP A 111 12.35 1.39 0.25
CA ASP A 111 12.27 1.10 -1.18
C ASP A 111 13.44 1.75 -1.95
N LEU A 112 13.60 1.39 -3.21
CA LEU A 112 14.57 1.97 -4.13
C LEU A 112 14.47 3.52 -4.11
N PRO A 113 15.60 4.24 -4.21
CA PRO A 113 15.59 5.70 -4.21
C PRO A 113 14.61 6.31 -5.22
N SER A 114 14.60 5.79 -6.44
CA SER A 114 13.71 6.26 -7.51
C SER A 114 12.23 5.99 -7.23
N ALA A 115 11.90 4.86 -6.59
CA ALA A 115 10.53 4.52 -6.19
C ALA A 115 10.06 5.43 -5.04
N SER A 116 10.90 5.60 -4.01
CA SER A 116 10.64 6.51 -2.89
C SER A 116 10.41 7.96 -3.36
N GLU A 117 11.22 8.48 -4.27
CA GLU A 117 11.04 9.82 -4.83
C GLU A 117 9.72 9.98 -5.60
N LYS A 118 9.40 9.00 -6.46
CA LYS A 118 8.13 8.99 -7.22
C LYS A 118 6.94 8.98 -6.27
N LYS A 119 6.98 8.14 -5.23
CA LYS A 119 5.93 8.07 -4.21
C LYS A 119 5.78 9.39 -3.46
N LYS A 120 6.87 10.01 -3.00
CA LYS A 120 6.84 11.32 -2.31
C LYS A 120 6.19 12.41 -3.17
N LYS A 121 6.58 12.51 -4.45
CA LYS A 121 5.97 13.47 -5.39
C LYS A 121 4.47 13.24 -5.52
N LEU A 122 4.06 11.98 -5.63
CA LEU A 122 2.67 11.59 -5.79
C LEU A 122 1.84 11.93 -4.54
N VAL A 123 2.34 11.56 -3.36
CA VAL A 123 1.72 11.82 -2.06
C VAL A 123 1.54 13.33 -1.82
N ASN A 124 2.57 14.12 -2.13
CA ASN A 124 2.51 15.58 -2.00
C ASN A 124 1.49 16.19 -2.98
N LYS A 125 1.46 15.71 -4.22
CA LYS A 125 0.49 16.17 -5.23
C LYS A 125 -0.95 15.87 -4.83
N LEU A 126 -1.18 14.65 -4.33
CA LEU A 126 -2.50 14.18 -3.90
C LEU A 126 -2.89 14.69 -2.50
N LYS A 127 -1.97 15.37 -1.79
CA LYS A 127 -2.13 15.81 -0.40
C LYS A 127 -2.58 14.66 0.51
N LEU A 128 -1.99 13.48 0.35
CA LEU A 128 -2.32 12.34 1.21
C LEU A 128 -1.84 12.65 2.63
N VAL A 129 -2.79 12.85 3.53
CA VAL A 129 -2.53 13.04 4.96
C VAL A 129 -2.66 11.71 5.67
N THR A 130 -1.80 11.47 6.65
CA THR A 130 -1.96 10.31 7.50
C THR A 130 -3.02 10.60 8.56
N SER A 131 -3.78 9.58 8.98
CA SER A 131 -4.76 9.72 10.07
C SER A 131 -4.14 10.26 11.38
N ALA A 132 -2.83 10.06 11.57
CA ALA A 132 -2.08 10.55 12.72
C ALA A 132 -1.37 11.91 12.49
N GLY A 133 -1.54 12.54 11.32
CA GLY A 133 -0.95 13.85 10.99
C GLY A 133 0.57 13.85 10.75
N ARG A 134 1.21 12.68 10.61
CA ARG A 134 2.65 12.53 10.35
C ARG A 134 2.91 11.60 9.18
N SER A 135 3.69 12.05 8.19
CA SER A 135 4.14 11.23 7.06
C SER A 135 5.02 10.06 7.52
N PRO A 136 5.05 8.94 6.77
CA PRO A 136 6.02 7.88 7.02
C PRO A 136 7.45 8.36 6.84
N VAL A 137 8.38 7.68 7.51
CA VAL A 137 9.82 7.83 7.29
C VAL A 137 10.21 7.02 6.05
N TYR A 138 10.49 7.71 4.96
CA TYR A 138 10.93 7.05 3.72
C TYR A 138 12.43 6.78 3.76
N ILE A 139 12.81 5.54 3.53
CA ILE A 139 14.17 5.03 3.53
C ILE A 139 14.51 4.61 2.10
N ALA A 140 15.23 5.48 1.41
CA ALA A 140 15.70 5.26 0.04
C ALA A 140 16.90 4.32 0.04
N ALA A 141 16.65 3.01 -0.08
CA ALA A 141 17.69 1.98 -0.02
C ALA A 141 17.42 0.86 -1.04
N ASP A 142 18.49 0.45 -1.73
CA ASP A 142 18.47 -0.72 -2.60
C ASP A 142 18.94 -1.93 -1.79
N LEU A 143 17.98 -2.74 -1.33
CA LEU A 143 18.26 -3.90 -0.47
C LEU A 143 19.02 -5.03 -1.18
N SER A 144 19.25 -4.93 -2.50
CA SER A 144 20.19 -5.81 -3.20
C SER A 144 21.66 -5.41 -2.98
N LYS A 145 21.92 -4.19 -2.50
CA LYS A 145 23.25 -3.60 -2.32
C LYS A 145 23.59 -3.31 -0.86
N VAL A 146 22.60 -3.01 -0.04
CA VAL A 146 22.76 -2.72 1.39
C VAL A 146 21.82 -3.58 2.21
N ASP A 147 22.26 -4.00 3.39
CA ASP A 147 21.36 -4.72 4.29
C ASP A 147 20.32 -3.78 4.95
N LEU A 148 19.20 -4.37 5.39
CA LEU A 148 18.09 -3.64 5.98
C LEU A 148 18.47 -2.91 7.28
N THR A 149 19.33 -3.51 8.09
CA THR A 149 19.78 -2.92 9.36
C THR A 149 20.58 -1.64 9.12
N THR A 150 21.45 -1.65 8.12
CA THR A 150 22.23 -0.50 7.67
C THR A 150 21.32 0.60 7.12
N ALA A 151 20.30 0.23 6.33
CA ALA A 151 19.31 1.17 5.82
C ALA A 151 18.51 1.87 6.95
N LEU A 152 18.20 1.15 8.04
CA LEU A 152 17.43 1.67 9.18
C LEU A 152 18.28 2.51 10.16
N ARG A 153 19.60 2.33 10.20
CA ARG A 153 20.49 2.87 11.25
C ARG A 153 20.41 4.39 11.44
N ASN A 154 20.23 5.15 10.35
CA ASN A 154 20.22 6.63 10.39
C ASN A 154 18.79 7.19 10.43
N THR A 155 17.85 6.44 10.99
CA THR A 155 16.44 6.83 11.10
C THR A 155 16.00 6.83 12.56
N SER A 156 14.74 7.17 12.83
CA SER A 156 14.16 7.04 14.17
C SER A 156 13.84 5.59 14.58
N PHE A 157 14.26 4.59 13.80
CA PHE A 157 14.06 3.18 14.11
C PHE A 157 14.96 2.75 15.29
N ASP A 158 14.36 2.08 16.27
CA ASP A 158 15.00 1.60 17.48
C ASP A 158 15.00 0.06 17.49
N PRO A 159 16.15 -0.60 17.25
CA PRO A 159 16.24 -2.05 17.22
C PRO A 159 16.04 -2.70 18.60
N SER A 160 16.05 -1.94 19.70
CA SER A 160 15.77 -2.45 21.05
C SER A 160 14.28 -2.58 21.35
N LYS A 161 13.41 -2.01 20.51
CA LYS A 161 11.95 -2.04 20.67
C LYS A 161 11.29 -3.02 19.69
N PRO A 162 10.16 -3.64 20.06
CA PRO A 162 9.39 -4.48 19.14
C PRO A 162 9.01 -3.73 17.86
N ALA A 163 9.09 -4.42 16.72
CA ALA A 163 8.72 -3.88 15.42
C ALA A 163 7.97 -4.95 14.59
N LEU A 164 7.00 -4.50 13.79
CA LEU A 164 6.38 -5.32 12.77
C LEU A 164 7.08 -5.09 11.43
N PHE A 165 7.52 -6.16 10.79
CA PHE A 165 8.04 -6.11 9.42
C PHE A 165 7.02 -6.71 8.46
N THR A 166 6.70 -5.99 7.40
CA THR A 166 5.83 -6.47 6.32
C THR A 166 6.60 -6.48 5.01
N ILE A 167 6.62 -7.64 4.35
CA ILE A 167 7.18 -7.83 3.02
C ILE A 167 6.04 -8.34 2.14
N GLU A 168 5.32 -7.42 1.51
CA GLU A 168 4.26 -7.78 0.55
C GLU A 168 4.89 -7.87 -0.85
N GLY A 169 5.13 -9.10 -1.31
CA GLY A 169 5.65 -9.34 -2.65
C GLY A 169 4.72 -8.78 -3.74
N HIS A 170 5.30 -8.05 -4.67
CA HIS A 170 4.66 -7.57 -5.89
C HIS A 170 5.00 -8.47 -7.08
#